data_AF-A0A7K9LKK9-F1
#
_entry.id   AF-A0A7K9LKK9-F1
#
_cell.length_a   1.000
_cell.length_b   1.000
_cell.length_c   1.000
_cell.angle_alpha   90.00
_cell.angle_beta   90.00
_cell.angle_gamma   90.00
#
_symmetry.space_group_name_H-M   'P 1'
#
loop_
_entity.id
_entity.type
_entity.pdbx_description
1 polymer ?
#
loop_
_entity_poly.entity_id
_entity_poly.type
_entity_poly.pdbx_seq_one_letter_code
_entity_poly.pdbx_strand_id
1 'polypeptide(L)'
;TGGLFACPLSPELSDCWRVPIDEGVDPQRESKENQWLGVSVKSQGPGGKIVVSAGAWRGDTGDILKGGVPARCDPPPVPPQTCAHRYKGLAAAFSPDRRYVLLGAPGTYNWKGLLFVTNIESAAPDQRVFRTPEPGERVPGAAADVAHNSYLGFSVDSGAGLTRPQQLSFVTGAPRANHTGAVVILRRDSANRLVA
;
A
#
# COMPACT_ATOMS: atom_id res chain seq x y z
N THR A 1 15.39 4.76 -15.05
CA THR A 1 14.31 5.00 -14.06
C THR A 1 12.99 4.64 -14.69
N GLY A 2 12.00 4.13 -13.93
CA GLY A 2 10.67 3.81 -14.49
C GLY A 2 9.87 5.05 -14.89
N GLY A 3 8.80 4.87 -15.67
CA GLY A 3 7.91 5.94 -16.11
C GLY A 3 6.46 5.48 -16.25
N LEU A 4 5.52 6.40 -16.06
CA LEU A 4 4.12 6.21 -16.41
C LEU A 4 3.89 6.79 -17.81
N PHE A 5 3.26 6.01 -18.68
CA PHE A 5 2.91 6.41 -20.03
C PHE A 5 1.41 6.27 -20.21
N ALA A 6 0.81 7.25 -20.89
CA ALA A 6 -0.58 7.20 -21.31
C ALA A 6 -0.60 7.06 -22.84
N CYS A 7 -1.33 6.07 -23.32
CA CYS A 7 -1.43 5.72 -24.72
C CYS A 7 -2.90 5.69 -25.12
N PRO A 8 -3.32 6.46 -26.14
CA PRO A 8 -4.60 6.25 -26.80
C PRO A 8 -4.71 4.82 -27.36
N LEU A 9 -5.93 4.28 -27.43
CA LEU A 9 -6.19 3.01 -28.11
C LEU A 9 -6.34 3.27 -29.61
N SER A 10 -5.22 3.59 -30.27
CA SER A 10 -5.16 3.87 -31.70
C SER A 10 -4.10 2.98 -32.38
N PRO A 11 -4.13 2.86 -33.73
CA PRO A 11 -3.09 2.14 -34.47
C PRO A 11 -1.77 2.93 -34.59
N GLU A 12 -1.75 4.20 -34.18
CA GLU A 12 -0.55 5.04 -34.21
C GLU A 12 0.42 4.61 -33.11
N LEU A 13 1.66 4.28 -33.47
CA LEU A 13 2.65 3.77 -32.51
C LEU A 13 3.36 4.90 -31.74
N SER A 14 3.17 6.15 -32.16
CA SER A 14 3.87 7.33 -31.64
C SER A 14 3.02 8.22 -30.73
N ASP A 15 1.76 7.85 -30.47
CA ASP A 15 0.79 8.68 -29.74
C ASP A 15 0.81 8.49 -28.21
N CYS A 16 1.67 7.62 -27.68
CA CYS A 16 1.93 7.50 -26.25
C CYS A 16 2.74 8.70 -25.72
N TRP A 17 2.30 9.32 -24.64
CA TRP A 17 3.07 10.35 -23.93
C TRP A 17 3.42 9.93 -22.51
N ARG A 18 4.57 10.41 -22.03
CA ARG A 18 4.98 10.22 -20.64
C ARG A 18 4.16 11.15 -19.74
N VAL A 19 3.52 10.60 -18.72
CA VAL A 19 2.76 11.37 -17.74
C VAL A 19 3.74 11.98 -16.72
N PRO A 20 3.75 13.31 -16.55
CA PRO A 20 4.59 13.97 -15.55
C PRO A 20 4.00 13.73 -14.16
N ILE A 21 4.43 12.65 -13.51
CA ILE A 21 3.99 12.29 -12.16
C ILE A 21 4.92 12.81 -11.06
N ASP A 22 6.11 13.28 -11.44
CA ASP A 22 7.17 13.61 -10.49
C ASP A 22 8.23 14.52 -11.13
N GLU A 23 8.02 15.83 -11.03
CA GLU A 23 8.97 16.84 -11.49
C GLU A 23 9.71 17.42 -10.28
N GLY A 24 11.00 17.12 -10.19
CA GLY A 24 11.85 17.45 -9.04
C GLY A 24 12.35 16.20 -8.33
N VAL A 25 13.67 16.11 -8.17
CA VAL A 25 14.34 15.13 -7.32
C VAL A 25 15.23 15.93 -6.41
N ASP A 26 15.11 15.74 -5.10
CA ASP A 26 16.16 16.10 -4.17
C ASP A 26 17.02 14.86 -3.92
N PRO A 27 18.22 14.75 -4.55
CA PRO A 27 19.05 13.55 -4.44
C PRO A 27 19.57 13.32 -3.01
N GLN A 28 19.48 14.32 -2.13
CA GLN A 28 19.83 14.17 -0.72
C GLN A 28 18.70 13.51 0.09
N ARG A 29 17.47 13.51 -0.42
CA ARG A 29 16.28 13.00 0.28
C ARG A 29 15.68 11.75 -0.34
N GLU A 30 15.88 11.53 -1.64
CA GLU A 30 15.33 10.38 -2.35
C GLU A 30 16.22 9.88 -3.49
N SER A 31 16.14 8.57 -3.76
CA SER A 31 16.73 7.93 -4.94
C SER A 31 15.64 7.20 -5.73
N LYS A 32 15.56 7.53 -7.02
CA LYS A 32 14.62 6.91 -7.98
C LYS A 32 15.26 5.74 -8.74
N GLU A 33 16.56 5.50 -8.54
CA GLU A 33 17.27 4.40 -9.19
C GLU A 33 16.76 3.06 -8.68
N ASN A 34 16.56 2.11 -9.60
CA ASN A 34 16.06 0.76 -9.29
C ASN A 34 14.80 0.74 -8.41
N GLN A 35 13.95 1.77 -8.47
CA GLN A 35 12.73 1.85 -7.67
C GLN A 35 11.60 0.92 -8.15
N TRP A 36 11.67 0.45 -9.40
CA TRP A 36 10.68 -0.43 -10.01
C TRP A 36 9.26 0.16 -9.99
N LEU A 37 9.14 1.39 -10.52
CA LEU A 37 7.85 2.04 -10.73
C LEU A 37 7.01 1.21 -11.72
N GLY A 38 5.76 0.96 -11.38
CA GLY A 38 4.85 0.14 -12.19
C GLY A 38 4.73 -1.31 -11.70
N VAL A 39 5.35 -1.67 -10.57
CA VAL A 39 5.20 -3.02 -9.98
C VAL A 39 3.73 -3.35 -9.65
N SER A 40 2.95 -2.31 -9.34
CA SER A 40 1.51 -2.40 -9.21
C SER A 40 0.86 -1.18 -9.86
N VAL A 41 -0.14 -1.44 -10.71
CA VAL A 41 -0.97 -0.41 -11.33
C VAL A 41 -2.43 -0.77 -11.09
N LYS A 42 -3.24 0.20 -10.68
CA LYS A 42 -4.69 0.06 -10.55
C LYS A 42 -5.39 1.32 -11.04
N SER A 43 -6.56 1.13 -11.64
CA SER A 43 -7.44 2.19 -12.12
C SER A 43 -8.79 2.08 -11.43
N GLN A 44 -9.39 3.22 -11.07
CA GLN A 44 -10.78 3.28 -10.59
C GLN A 44 -11.81 3.18 -11.73
N GLY A 45 -11.35 3.10 -12.98
CA GLY A 45 -12.20 3.12 -14.17
C GLY A 45 -12.53 4.53 -14.66
N PRO A 46 -13.55 4.69 -15.51
CA PRO A 46 -13.89 5.97 -16.15
C PRO A 46 -14.09 7.11 -15.15
N GLY A 47 -13.46 8.26 -15.44
CA GLY A 47 -13.50 9.47 -14.61
C GLY A 47 -12.81 9.35 -13.24
N GLY A 48 -12.13 8.22 -12.98
CA GLY A 48 -11.46 7.95 -11.71
C GLY A 48 -9.96 8.23 -11.73
N LYS A 49 -9.30 7.93 -10.61
CA LYS A 49 -7.85 8.05 -10.48
C LYS A 49 -7.13 6.75 -10.83
N ILE A 50 -5.83 6.87 -11.07
CA ILE A 50 -4.90 5.76 -11.24
C ILE A 50 -3.89 5.82 -10.08
N VAL A 51 -3.57 4.68 -9.49
CA VAL A 51 -2.45 4.53 -8.55
C VAL A 51 -1.39 3.66 -9.20
N VAL A 52 -0.14 4.11 -9.12
CA VAL A 52 1.03 3.38 -9.58
C VAL A 52 2.03 3.34 -8.43
N SER A 53 2.55 2.15 -8.13
CA SER A 53 3.48 1.95 -7.03
C SER A 53 4.89 1.62 -7.51
N ALA A 54 5.88 1.93 -6.67
CA ALA A 54 7.29 1.61 -6.88
C ALA A 54 7.79 0.64 -5.79
N GLY A 55 8.10 -0.60 -6.16
CA GLY A 55 8.37 -1.69 -5.20
C GLY A 55 9.71 -1.62 -4.48
N ALA A 56 10.66 -0.80 -4.92
CA ALA A 56 12.00 -0.73 -4.34
C ALA A 56 12.43 0.71 -4.01
N TRP A 57 11.47 1.57 -3.71
CA TRP A 57 11.69 2.99 -3.45
C TRP A 57 12.56 3.23 -2.19
N ARG A 58 13.44 4.24 -2.26
CA ARG A 58 14.30 4.70 -1.15
C ARG A 58 14.25 6.23 -1.04
N GLY A 59 13.63 6.76 0.00
CA GLY A 59 13.62 8.20 0.29
C GLY A 59 12.69 8.61 1.44
N ASP A 60 12.56 9.92 1.65
CA ASP A 60 11.63 10.55 2.59
C ASP A 60 10.36 11.05 1.86
N THR A 61 9.29 10.23 1.91
CA THR A 61 7.87 10.49 1.55
C THR A 61 7.52 11.50 0.43
N GLY A 62 6.82 11.04 -0.61
CA GLY A 62 6.08 11.90 -1.55
C GLY A 62 4.81 11.26 -2.11
N ASP A 63 3.73 12.03 -2.12
CA ASP A 63 2.40 11.93 -2.77
C ASP A 63 1.67 10.56 -2.88
N ILE A 64 0.35 10.58 -2.63
CA ILE A 64 -0.55 9.41 -2.77
C ILE A 64 -0.63 8.90 -4.22
N LEU A 65 -0.44 9.76 -5.21
CA LEU A 65 -0.32 9.37 -6.62
C LEU A 65 0.94 8.53 -6.91
N LYS A 66 1.92 8.57 -6.00
CA LYS A 66 3.17 7.80 -6.03
C LYS A 66 3.14 6.58 -5.09
N GLY A 67 2.00 6.29 -4.43
CA GLY A 67 1.89 5.21 -3.47
C GLY A 67 2.90 5.31 -2.31
N GLY A 68 3.44 6.50 -2.05
CA GLY A 68 4.48 6.73 -1.06
C GLY A 68 3.89 6.79 0.34
N VAL A 69 4.09 5.74 1.14
CA VAL A 69 3.79 5.77 2.58
C VAL A 69 4.92 6.49 3.31
N PRO A 70 4.65 7.35 4.31
CA PRO A 70 5.69 8.08 5.01
C PRO A 70 6.78 7.20 5.59
N ALA A 71 8.02 7.67 5.41
CA ALA A 71 9.23 7.07 5.94
C ALA A 71 9.23 7.05 7.48
N ARG A 72 8.45 7.94 8.13
CA ARG A 72 8.38 8.03 9.59
C ARG A 72 7.50 6.95 10.20
N CYS A 73 8.15 6.08 10.98
CA CYS A 73 7.52 5.24 11.98
C CYS A 73 7.39 6.08 13.26
N ASP A 74 6.27 6.78 13.42
CA ASP A 74 5.95 7.42 14.70
C ASP A 74 4.96 6.54 15.50
N PRO A 75 5.14 6.41 16.83
CA PRO A 75 6.18 7.06 17.64
C PRO A 75 7.46 6.20 17.81
N PRO A 76 8.62 6.84 18.07
CA PRO A 76 9.85 6.16 18.49
C PRO A 76 9.71 5.47 19.86
N PRO A 77 10.55 4.46 20.19
CA PRO A 77 11.82 4.10 19.54
C PRO A 77 11.74 2.71 18.89
N VAL A 78 11.31 2.65 17.63
CA VAL A 78 11.34 1.40 16.86
C VAL A 78 12.71 1.28 16.18
N PRO A 79 13.46 0.18 16.37
CA PRO A 79 14.75 -0.02 15.72
C PRO A 79 14.68 0.16 14.19
N PRO A 80 15.73 0.70 13.53
CA PRO A 80 15.72 0.90 12.07
C PRO A 80 15.45 -0.38 11.26
N GLN A 81 15.79 -1.54 11.84
CA GLN A 81 15.64 -2.87 11.25
C GLN A 81 14.18 -3.34 11.22
N THR A 82 13.35 -2.89 12.17
CA THR A 82 11.92 -3.26 12.25
C THR A 82 11.05 -2.41 11.34
N CYS A 83 11.52 -1.27 10.86
CA CYS A 83 10.81 -0.45 9.88
C CYS A 83 11.25 -0.70 8.43
N ALA A 84 12.05 -1.73 8.14
CA ALA A 84 12.59 -2.04 6.80
C ALA A 84 11.62 -1.66 5.65
N HIS A 85 11.85 -0.47 5.09
CA HIS A 85 10.92 0.26 4.22
C HIS A 85 10.93 -0.27 2.77
N ARG A 86 11.63 -1.38 2.54
CA ARG A 86 11.79 -2.02 1.24
C ARG A 86 10.48 -2.74 0.91
N TYR A 87 9.92 -2.54 -0.29
CA TYR A 87 8.68 -3.18 -0.77
C TYR A 87 7.35 -2.60 -0.27
N LYS A 88 7.30 -1.37 0.25
CA LYS A 88 6.01 -0.64 0.36
C LYS A 88 5.44 -0.38 -1.03
N GLY A 89 4.15 -0.64 -1.23
CA GLY A 89 3.51 -0.49 -2.55
C GLY A 89 3.76 -1.67 -3.49
N LEU A 90 4.24 -2.82 -3.00
CA LEU A 90 4.34 -4.03 -3.83
C LEU A 90 2.97 -4.40 -4.42
N ALA A 91 1.90 -4.20 -3.64
CA ALA A 91 0.53 -4.36 -4.07
C ALA A 91 -0.27 -3.08 -3.78
N ALA A 92 -1.14 -2.70 -4.72
CA ALA A 92 -2.11 -1.64 -4.55
C ALA A 92 -3.50 -2.11 -4.97
N ALA A 93 -4.54 -1.53 -4.36
CA ALA A 93 -5.94 -1.69 -4.75
C ALA A 93 -6.75 -0.45 -4.40
N PHE A 94 -7.89 -0.26 -5.05
CA PHE A 94 -8.89 0.74 -4.67
C PHE A 94 -10.06 0.06 -3.97
N SER A 95 -10.69 0.79 -3.05
CA SER A 95 -11.97 0.35 -2.51
C SER A 95 -13.10 0.48 -3.54
N PRO A 96 -14.10 -0.42 -3.52
CA PRO A 96 -15.25 -0.35 -4.43
C PRO A 96 -16.04 0.96 -4.34
N ASP A 97 -16.04 1.60 -3.17
CA ASP A 97 -16.69 2.90 -2.93
C ASP A 97 -15.85 4.10 -3.41
N ARG A 98 -14.70 3.86 -4.06
CA ARG A 98 -13.80 4.87 -4.63
C ARG A 98 -13.26 5.90 -3.63
N ARG A 99 -13.30 5.60 -2.33
CA ARG A 99 -12.81 6.51 -1.27
C ARG A 99 -11.41 6.20 -0.78
N TYR A 100 -10.98 4.96 -0.89
CA TYR A 100 -9.73 4.49 -0.29
C TYR A 100 -8.81 3.84 -1.30
N VAL A 101 -7.51 4.03 -1.08
CA VAL A 101 -6.45 3.25 -1.70
C VAL A 101 -5.77 2.39 -0.63
N LEU A 102 -5.54 1.14 -0.98
CA LEU A 102 -4.87 0.14 -0.18
C LEU A 102 -3.45 -0.02 -0.71
N LEU A 103 -2.48 -0.08 0.19
CA LEU A 103 -1.08 -0.29 -0.14
C LEU A 103 -0.51 -1.39 0.76
N GLY A 104 -0.02 -2.44 0.13
CA GLY A 104 0.64 -3.56 0.77
C GLY A 104 2.14 -3.32 0.98
N ALA A 105 2.66 -3.71 2.14
CA ALA A 105 4.04 -3.49 2.54
C ALA A 105 4.64 -4.73 3.24
N PRO A 106 4.88 -5.84 2.51
CA PRO A 106 5.31 -7.11 3.11
C PRO A 106 6.69 -7.06 3.78
N GLY A 107 7.55 -6.10 3.44
CA GLY A 107 8.91 -5.97 4.01
C GLY A 107 8.98 -5.38 5.42
N THR A 108 7.89 -4.81 5.94
CA THR A 108 7.91 -4.13 7.25
C THR A 108 7.89 -5.11 8.42
N TYR A 109 8.40 -4.70 9.58
CA TYR A 109 8.36 -5.43 10.85
C TYR A 109 8.95 -6.84 10.75
N ASN A 110 10.24 -6.93 10.38
CA ASN A 110 10.95 -8.20 10.16
C ASN A 110 10.15 -9.13 9.24
N TRP A 111 9.73 -8.56 8.10
CA TRP A 111 8.89 -9.22 7.11
C TRP A 111 7.56 -9.79 7.65
N LYS A 112 7.05 -9.35 8.80
CA LYS A 112 5.65 -9.60 9.17
C LYS A 112 4.73 -9.02 8.10
N GLY A 113 5.03 -7.80 7.66
CA GLY A 113 4.27 -7.04 6.68
C GLY A 113 3.14 -6.19 7.26
N LEU A 114 2.63 -5.26 6.45
CA LEU A 114 1.55 -4.35 6.79
C LEU A 114 0.60 -4.09 5.62
N LEU A 115 -0.67 -3.83 5.93
CA LEU A 115 -1.62 -3.16 5.04
C LEU A 115 -1.81 -1.72 5.52
N PHE A 116 -1.64 -0.77 4.60
CA PHE A 116 -1.96 0.65 4.80
C PHE A 116 -3.19 1.01 3.97
N VAL A 117 -4.09 1.80 4.55
CA VAL A 117 -5.27 2.34 3.86
C VAL A 117 -5.30 3.84 4.05
N THR A 118 -5.42 4.57 2.94
CA THR A 118 -5.53 6.04 2.97
C THR A 118 -6.69 6.52 2.10
N ASN A 119 -7.18 7.72 2.40
CA ASN A 119 -8.23 8.38 1.63
C ASN A 119 -7.63 8.95 0.33
N ILE A 120 -8.38 8.85 -0.76
CA ILE A 120 -7.94 9.28 -2.09
C ILE A 120 -7.94 10.81 -2.27
N GLU A 121 -8.77 11.53 -1.53
CA GLU A 121 -8.90 12.99 -1.60
C GLU A 121 -7.93 13.72 -0.67
N SER A 122 -7.43 13.04 0.37
CA SER A 122 -6.43 13.67 1.24
C SER A 122 -5.08 13.68 0.53
N ALA A 123 -4.66 14.84 0.04
CA ALA A 123 -3.32 15.02 -0.53
C ALA A 123 -2.19 14.97 0.53
N ALA A 124 -2.54 14.81 1.82
CA ALA A 124 -1.57 14.86 2.91
C ALA A 124 -0.81 13.52 3.02
N PRO A 125 0.53 13.51 2.79
CA PRO A 125 1.33 12.30 2.82
C PRO A 125 1.37 11.61 4.20
N ASP A 126 1.00 12.29 5.28
CA ASP A 126 1.01 11.80 6.66
C ASP A 126 -0.35 11.28 7.16
N GLN A 127 -1.44 11.49 6.42
CA GLN A 127 -2.78 11.16 6.90
C GLN A 127 -3.13 9.68 6.64
N ARG A 128 -2.51 8.80 7.44
CA ARG A 128 -2.87 7.38 7.52
C ARG A 128 -4.28 7.26 8.10
N VAL A 129 -5.20 6.67 7.34
CA VAL A 129 -6.57 6.48 7.84
C VAL A 129 -6.63 5.19 8.66
N PHE A 130 -6.13 4.07 8.11
CA PHE A 130 -6.12 2.77 8.80
C PHE A 130 -4.84 1.97 8.52
N ARG A 131 -4.45 1.13 9.48
CA ARG A 131 -3.35 0.17 9.34
C ARG A 131 -3.62 -1.12 10.10
N THR A 132 -3.01 -2.22 9.66
CA THR A 132 -2.98 -3.46 10.45
C THR A 132 -2.15 -3.27 11.74
N PRO A 133 -2.44 -4.03 12.81
CA PRO A 133 -1.70 -3.91 14.06
C PRO A 133 -0.20 -4.21 13.92
N GLU A 134 0.60 -3.48 14.69
CA GLU A 134 2.05 -3.70 14.82
C GLU A 134 2.35 -4.97 15.65
N PRO A 135 3.56 -5.56 15.53
CA PRO A 135 3.98 -6.60 16.46
C PRO A 135 3.89 -6.10 17.92
N GLY A 136 3.19 -6.84 18.77
CA GLY A 136 3.00 -6.49 20.20
C GLY A 136 1.79 -5.62 20.48
N GLU A 137 1.14 -5.04 19.47
CA GLU A 137 -0.13 -4.33 19.64
C GLU A 137 -1.26 -5.34 19.88
N ARG A 138 -1.88 -5.29 21.06
CA ARG A 138 -3.00 -6.18 21.40
C ARG A 138 -4.30 -5.61 20.88
N VAL A 139 -4.75 -6.14 19.75
CA VAL A 139 -6.04 -5.77 19.14
C VAL A 139 -6.95 -6.99 19.13
N PRO A 140 -8.24 -6.85 19.53
CA PRO A 140 -9.20 -7.93 19.42
C PRO A 140 -9.30 -8.45 17.99
N GLY A 141 -9.23 -9.77 17.79
CA GLY A 141 -9.27 -10.37 16.46
C GLY A 141 -7.97 -10.25 15.67
N ALA A 142 -6.82 -10.03 16.32
CA ALA A 142 -5.54 -10.18 15.65
C ALA A 142 -5.39 -11.62 15.10
N ALA A 143 -5.12 -11.74 13.80
CA ALA A 143 -4.90 -13.04 13.17
C ALA A 143 -3.65 -13.71 13.76
N ALA A 144 -3.86 -14.71 14.62
CA ALA A 144 -2.79 -15.36 15.40
C ALA A 144 -1.69 -15.97 14.51
N ASP A 145 -2.04 -16.37 13.29
CA ASP A 145 -1.12 -17.01 12.34
C ASP A 145 -0.22 -16.02 11.58
N VAL A 146 -0.44 -14.70 11.76
CA VAL A 146 0.33 -13.66 11.06
C VAL A 146 1.46 -13.14 11.94
N ALA A 147 2.49 -13.98 12.09
CA ALA A 147 3.73 -13.67 12.79
C ALA A 147 4.78 -12.97 11.90
N HIS A 148 6.01 -12.87 12.41
CA HIS A 148 7.16 -12.36 11.66
C HIS A 148 7.43 -13.27 10.43
N ASN A 149 7.99 -12.71 9.36
CA ASN A 149 8.22 -13.41 8.09
C ASN A 149 6.98 -13.90 7.33
N SER A 150 5.76 -13.46 7.69
CA SER A 150 4.51 -13.86 7.02
C SER A 150 4.22 -13.11 5.70
N TYR A 151 4.88 -11.97 5.47
CA TYR A 151 4.75 -11.13 4.27
C TYR A 151 3.32 -10.57 4.09
N LEU A 152 2.65 -10.16 5.16
CA LEU A 152 1.34 -9.51 5.10
C LEU A 152 1.37 -8.27 4.19
N GLY A 153 0.38 -8.14 3.30
CA GLY A 153 0.34 -7.08 2.31
C GLY A 153 1.06 -7.44 1.01
N PHE A 154 1.42 -8.71 0.82
CA PHE A 154 1.98 -9.17 -0.46
C PHE A 154 0.99 -9.01 -1.62
N SER A 155 -0.29 -9.22 -1.35
CA SER A 155 -1.42 -8.94 -2.24
C SER A 155 -2.51 -8.25 -1.42
N VAL A 156 -3.26 -7.34 -2.05
CA VAL A 156 -4.32 -6.58 -1.40
C VAL A 156 -5.55 -6.46 -2.30
N ASP A 157 -6.72 -6.46 -1.70
CA ASP A 157 -8.01 -6.20 -2.35
C ASP A 157 -9.02 -5.67 -1.32
N SER A 158 -10.24 -5.34 -1.74
CA SER A 158 -11.32 -4.97 -0.82
C SER A 158 -12.69 -5.22 -1.41
N GLY A 159 -13.67 -5.44 -0.56
CA GLY A 159 -15.03 -5.78 -0.97
C GLY A 159 -16.05 -5.41 0.10
N ALA A 160 -17.24 -5.02 -0.34
CA ALA A 160 -18.37 -4.85 0.57
C ALA A 160 -19.03 -6.21 0.83
N GLY A 161 -19.54 -6.44 2.04
CA GLY A 161 -20.32 -7.64 2.33
C GLY A 161 -19.50 -8.90 2.63
N LEU A 162 -18.17 -8.84 2.71
CA LEU A 162 -17.33 -10.02 2.91
C LEU A 162 -17.45 -10.61 4.32
N THR A 163 -17.47 -9.76 5.35
CA THR A 163 -17.61 -10.21 6.76
C THR A 163 -18.91 -9.73 7.41
N ARG A 164 -19.48 -8.61 6.95
CA ARG A 164 -20.80 -8.12 7.38
C ARG A 164 -21.54 -7.49 6.20
N PRO A 165 -22.87 -7.69 6.09
CA PRO A 165 -23.67 -7.08 5.03
C PRO A 165 -23.45 -5.57 4.98
N GLN A 166 -23.29 -5.03 3.77
CA GLN A 166 -23.16 -3.59 3.50
C GLN A 166 -21.95 -2.90 4.16
N GLN A 167 -21.05 -3.63 4.82
CA GLN A 167 -19.81 -3.09 5.37
C GLN A 167 -18.65 -3.34 4.42
N LEU A 168 -17.79 -2.33 4.23
CA LEU A 168 -16.53 -2.47 3.52
C LEU A 168 -15.53 -3.29 4.35
N SER A 169 -14.94 -4.28 3.72
CA SER A 169 -13.85 -5.10 4.24
C SER A 169 -12.61 -4.93 3.37
N PHE A 170 -11.44 -4.98 3.98
CA PHE A 170 -10.13 -4.94 3.32
C PHE A 170 -9.50 -6.33 3.39
N VAL A 171 -8.95 -6.81 2.28
CA VAL A 171 -8.39 -8.15 2.16
C VAL A 171 -6.89 -8.03 1.92
N THR A 172 -6.11 -8.85 2.61
CA THR A 172 -4.65 -8.86 2.44
C THR A 172 -4.10 -10.28 2.56
N GLY A 173 -3.20 -10.64 1.64
CA GLY A 173 -2.48 -11.91 1.65
C GLY A 173 -1.22 -11.85 2.53
N ALA A 174 -0.91 -12.97 3.16
CA ALA A 174 0.31 -13.24 3.91
C ALA A 174 0.85 -14.63 3.50
N PRO A 175 1.51 -14.74 2.33
CA PRO A 175 1.79 -16.03 1.70
C PRO A 175 2.75 -16.93 2.48
N ARG A 176 3.52 -16.38 3.41
CA ARG A 176 4.46 -17.15 4.25
C ARG A 176 3.93 -17.44 5.66
N ALA A 177 2.73 -16.96 5.99
CA ALA A 177 2.12 -17.20 7.28
C ALA A 177 2.02 -18.71 7.55
N ASN A 178 2.52 -19.15 8.69
CA ASN A 178 2.51 -20.55 9.12
C ASN A 178 3.02 -21.56 8.05
N HIS A 179 3.91 -21.13 7.15
CA HIS A 179 4.44 -21.93 6.02
C HIS A 179 3.40 -22.46 5.01
N THR A 180 2.13 -22.13 5.17
CA THR A 180 1.02 -22.55 4.30
C THR A 180 0.33 -21.36 3.63
N GLY A 181 0.54 -20.16 4.16
CA GLY A 181 -0.08 -18.92 3.72
C GLY A 181 -1.38 -18.62 4.47
N ALA A 182 -1.74 -17.34 4.51
CA ALA A 182 -3.00 -16.87 5.08
C ALA A 182 -3.59 -15.73 4.24
N VAL A 183 -4.92 -15.62 4.28
CA VAL A 183 -5.66 -14.46 3.79
C VAL A 183 -6.38 -13.84 4.97
N VAL A 184 -6.17 -12.55 5.20
CA VAL A 184 -6.79 -11.82 6.31
C VAL A 184 -7.83 -10.86 5.73
N ILE A 185 -9.07 -11.00 6.19
CA ILE A 185 -10.15 -10.07 5.88
C ILE A 185 -10.37 -9.19 7.09
N LEU A 186 -10.22 -7.88 6.90
CA LEU A 186 -10.19 -6.86 7.93
C LEU A 186 -11.39 -5.95 7.79
N ARG A 187 -11.93 -5.49 8.92
CA ARG A 187 -12.95 -4.45 9.02
C ARG A 187 -12.44 -3.30 9.87
N ARG A 188 -13.05 -2.14 9.69
CA ARG A 188 -12.85 -1.00 10.60
C ARG A 188 -13.66 -1.22 11.88
N ASP A 189 -13.03 -1.03 13.04
CA ASP A 189 -13.74 -0.93 14.32
C ASP A 189 -14.23 0.52 14.59
N SER A 190 -14.86 0.75 15.75
CA SER A 190 -15.33 2.07 16.17
C SER A 190 -14.20 3.05 16.50
N ALA A 191 -12.98 2.55 16.73
CA ALA A 191 -11.79 3.32 17.04
C ALA A 191 -10.89 3.53 15.80
N ASN A 192 -11.40 3.30 14.59
CA ASN A 192 -10.66 3.41 13.34
C ASN A 192 -9.43 2.48 13.25
N ARG A 193 -9.49 1.28 13.83
CA ARG A 193 -8.47 0.24 13.68
C ARG A 193 -8.93 -0.86 12.73
N LEU A 194 -7.98 -1.49 12.04
CA LEU A 194 -8.26 -2.69 11.24
C LEU A 194 -8.22 -3.93 12.14
N VAL A 195 -9.30 -4.68 12.14
CA VAL A 195 -9.47 -5.92 12.92
C VAL A 195 -10.03 -7.02 12.04
N ALA A 196 -9.64 -8.28 12.28
CA ALA A 196 -10.28 -9.42 11.60
C ALA A 196 -11.63 -9.78 12.25
#